data_AF-A0A2W6BGR9-F1
#
_entry.id   AF-A0A2W6BGR9-F1
#
_cell.length_a   1.000
_cell.length_b   1.000
_cell.length_c   1.000
_cell.angle_alpha   90.00
_cell.angle_beta   90.00
_cell.angle_gamma   90.00
#
_symmetry.space_group_name_H-M   'P 1'
#
loop_
_entity.id
_entity.type
_entity.pdbx_description
1 polymer ?
#
loop_
_entity_poly.entity_id
_entity_poly.type
_entity_poly.pdbx_seq_one_letter_code
_entity_poly.pdbx_strand_id
1 'polypeptide(L)'
;MVKAGKIPDFDCSIRVDILARRVLHGRADDMHSRRAEIGGPGDVTALHNLRIAGKRLRYSLETFAFCFSKAHVEHLADRVRALQDVLGRIHDLDVLIRLLKNRAGQLDGAHKEQVLEMAAKQVEDEDRNRFLRKIFDDRRHRQHIMGLYQVMAAKLRERAKLYAQYEEVWTEWEREHVLQQVRDLR
;
A
#
# COMPACT_ATOMS: atom_id res chain seq x y z
N MET A 1 -10.55 10.09 -3.19
CA MET A 1 -9.11 10.24 -3.44
C MET A 1 -8.60 11.42 -2.63
N VAL A 2 -7.48 11.27 -1.92
CA VAL A 2 -6.85 12.39 -1.19
C VAL A 2 -6.36 13.45 -2.18
N LYS A 3 -6.73 14.71 -1.94
CA LYS A 3 -6.28 15.85 -2.73
C LYS A 3 -4.76 15.98 -2.61
N ALA A 4 -4.10 16.28 -3.73
CA ALA A 4 -2.67 16.61 -3.67
C ALA A 4 -2.47 17.87 -2.81
N GLY A 5 -1.37 17.92 -2.07
CA GLY A 5 -0.92 19.18 -1.46
C GLY A 5 -0.82 20.26 -2.54
N LYS A 6 -1.22 21.49 -2.21
CA LYS A 6 -1.05 22.63 -3.11
C LYS A 6 0.45 22.85 -3.34
N ILE A 7 0.83 23.05 -4.59
CA ILE A 7 2.17 23.52 -4.94
C ILE A 7 2.04 25.04 -5.01
N PRO A 8 2.62 25.78 -4.05
CA PRO A 8 2.50 27.23 -4.04
C PRO A 8 3.24 27.85 -5.25
N ASP A 9 2.79 29.05 -5.64
CA ASP A 9 3.48 29.94 -6.58
C ASP A 9 3.77 29.32 -7.97
N PHE A 10 2.69 28.93 -8.65
CA PHE A 10 2.70 28.58 -10.06
C PHE A 10 2.65 29.85 -10.91
N ASP A 11 3.78 30.19 -11.53
CA ASP A 11 3.90 31.31 -12.45
C ASP A 11 4.53 30.81 -13.76
N CYS A 12 3.88 31.07 -14.89
CA CYS A 12 4.36 30.68 -16.22
C CYS A 12 5.60 31.49 -16.67
N SER A 13 5.96 32.54 -15.96
CA SER A 13 7.16 33.34 -16.25
C SER A 13 8.46 32.71 -15.73
N ILE A 14 8.38 31.73 -14.82
CA ILE A 14 9.57 31.12 -14.24
C ILE A 14 10.17 30.06 -15.15
N ARG A 15 11.49 29.90 -15.09
CA ARG A 15 12.18 28.84 -15.81
C ARG A 15 11.67 27.46 -15.37
N VAL A 16 11.49 26.56 -16.34
CA VAL A 16 10.92 25.23 -16.12
C VAL A 16 11.72 24.38 -15.13
N ASP A 17 13.03 24.54 -15.05
CA ASP A 17 13.89 23.83 -14.08
C ASP A 17 13.62 24.28 -12.63
N ILE A 18 13.32 25.57 -12.42
CA ILE A 18 12.91 26.10 -11.11
C ILE A 18 11.52 25.57 -10.72
N LEU A 19 10.58 25.57 -11.66
CA LEU A 19 9.24 25.01 -11.43
C LEU A 19 9.33 23.52 -11.10
N ALA A 20 10.11 22.75 -11.87
CA ALA A 20 10.31 21.32 -11.68
C ALA A 20 10.81 21.01 -10.26
N ARG A 21 11.83 21.74 -9.78
CA ARG A 21 12.34 21.62 -8.41
C ARG A 21 11.25 21.85 -7.35
N ARG A 22 10.45 22.91 -7.49
CA ARG A 22 9.35 23.21 -6.55
C ARG A 22 8.32 22.09 -6.52
N VAL A 23 7.94 21.58 -7.69
CA VAL A 23 6.99 20.48 -7.80
C VAL A 23 7.54 19.23 -7.12
N LEU A 24 8.77 18.82 -7.46
CA LEU A 24 9.41 17.62 -6.92
C LEU A 24 9.59 17.70 -5.40
N HIS A 25 10.01 18.85 -4.87
CA HIS A 25 10.09 19.08 -3.43
C HIS A 25 8.72 18.91 -2.76
N GLY A 26 7.69 19.56 -3.28
CA GLY A 26 6.33 19.44 -2.75
C GLY A 26 5.74 18.03 -2.88
N ARG A 27 6.20 17.21 -3.85
CA ARG A 27 5.81 15.79 -3.94
C ARG A 27 6.57 14.93 -2.94
N ALA A 28 7.86 15.19 -2.72
CA ALA A 28 8.64 14.52 -1.70
C ALA A 28 8.07 14.78 -0.29
N ASP A 29 7.65 16.02 -0.02
CA ASP A 29 7.01 16.39 1.24
C ASP A 29 5.64 15.74 1.43
N ASP A 30 4.76 15.74 0.41
CA ASP A 30 3.47 15.02 0.48
C ASP A 30 3.69 13.54 0.79
N MET A 31 4.67 12.90 0.13
CA MET A 31 5.01 11.50 0.37
C MET A 31 5.52 11.26 1.80
N HIS A 32 6.39 12.14 2.32
CA HIS A 32 6.86 12.07 3.70
C HIS A 32 5.71 12.24 4.71
N SER A 33 4.81 13.21 4.49
CA SER A 33 3.63 13.40 5.34
C SER A 33 2.69 12.19 5.30
N ARG A 34 2.45 11.56 4.15
CA ARG A 34 1.61 10.34 4.07
C ARG A 34 2.24 9.15 4.78
N ARG A 35 3.56 9.03 4.80
CA ARG A 35 4.22 8.00 5.62
C ARG A 35 3.94 8.19 7.10
N ALA A 36 3.99 9.43 7.59
CA ALA A 36 3.79 9.74 9.00
C ALA A 36 2.36 9.44 9.48
N GLU A 37 1.38 9.35 8.56
CA GLU A 37 0.00 8.93 8.86
C GLU A 37 -0.15 7.41 9.13
N ILE A 38 0.87 6.60 8.82
CA ILE A 38 0.83 5.14 8.97
C ILE A 38 1.41 4.77 10.34
N GLY A 39 0.53 4.36 11.27
CA GLY A 39 0.88 3.83 12.58
C GLY A 39 1.01 2.31 12.61
N GLY A 40 0.45 1.60 11.63
CA GLY A 40 0.64 0.17 11.51
C GLY A 40 -0.06 -0.49 10.32
N PRO A 41 -0.03 -1.84 10.26
CA PRO A 41 -0.59 -2.59 9.14
C PRO A 41 -2.11 -2.38 8.97
N GLY A 42 -2.85 -1.99 10.01
CA GLY A 42 -4.29 -1.74 9.93
C GLY A 42 -4.69 -0.51 9.10
N ASP A 43 -3.75 0.40 8.80
CA ASP A 43 -4.04 1.71 8.21
C ASP A 43 -4.18 1.66 6.68
N VAL A 44 -5.13 0.85 6.21
CA VAL A 44 -5.41 0.60 4.78
C VAL A 44 -5.51 1.90 3.98
N THR A 45 -6.23 2.89 4.49
CA THR A 45 -6.41 4.19 3.82
C THR A 45 -5.10 4.98 3.74
N ALA A 46 -4.31 5.00 4.82
CA ALA A 46 -3.04 5.72 4.85
C ALA A 46 -2.00 5.08 3.90
N LEU A 47 -1.92 3.75 3.89
CA LEU A 47 -1.09 2.98 2.93
C LEU A 47 -1.50 3.28 1.47
N HIS A 48 -2.79 3.33 1.19
CA HIS A 48 -3.28 3.69 -0.14
C HIS A 48 -2.94 5.15 -0.51
N ASN A 49 -3.02 6.08 0.45
CA ASN A 49 -2.64 7.47 0.23
C ASN A 49 -1.14 7.61 -0.05
N LEU A 50 -0.29 6.90 0.68
CA LEU A 50 1.15 6.85 0.43
C LEU A 50 1.44 6.31 -0.98
N ARG A 51 0.75 5.26 -1.41
CA ARG A 51 0.86 4.73 -2.78
C ARG A 51 0.52 5.79 -3.83
N ILE A 52 -0.53 6.57 -3.61
CA ILE A 52 -0.92 7.67 -4.52
C ILE A 52 0.16 8.77 -4.52
N ALA A 53 0.69 9.14 -3.36
CA ALA A 53 1.77 10.13 -3.26
C ALA A 53 3.02 9.67 -4.01
N GLY A 54 3.45 8.41 -3.82
CA GLY A 54 4.54 7.81 -4.59
C GLY A 54 4.29 7.84 -6.10
N LYS A 55 3.05 7.60 -6.55
CA LYS A 55 2.69 7.66 -7.97
C LYS A 55 2.86 9.07 -8.53
N ARG A 56 2.42 10.07 -7.77
CA ARG A 56 2.57 11.48 -8.15
C ARG A 56 4.03 11.88 -8.19
N LEU A 57 4.84 11.43 -7.24
CA LEU A 57 6.28 11.70 -7.23
C LEU A 57 6.97 11.09 -8.45
N ARG A 58 6.76 9.79 -8.71
CA ARG A 58 7.37 9.12 -9.87
C ARG A 58 6.97 9.78 -11.19
N TYR A 59 5.69 10.08 -11.39
CA TYR A 59 5.25 10.75 -12.62
C TYR A 59 5.82 12.17 -12.75
N SER A 60 6.02 12.88 -11.63
CA SER A 60 6.66 14.19 -11.67
C SER A 60 8.14 14.08 -12.05
N LEU A 61 8.85 13.08 -11.52
CA LEU A 61 10.23 12.77 -11.89
C LEU A 61 10.33 12.48 -13.40
N GLU A 62 9.50 11.57 -13.91
CA GLU A 62 9.45 11.20 -15.33
C GLU A 62 9.11 12.41 -16.22
N THR A 63 8.14 13.23 -15.80
CA THR A 63 7.71 14.42 -16.56
C THR A 63 8.82 15.45 -16.68
N PHE A 64 9.56 15.71 -15.60
CA PHE A 64 10.61 16.73 -15.56
C PHE A 64 12.02 16.17 -15.81
N ALA A 65 12.14 14.94 -16.29
CA ALA A 65 13.44 14.31 -16.54
C ALA A 65 14.34 15.12 -17.48
N PHE A 66 13.75 15.90 -18.40
CA PHE A 66 14.48 16.77 -19.33
C PHE A 66 15.16 17.98 -18.67
N CYS A 67 14.79 18.33 -17.43
CA CYS A 67 15.39 19.43 -16.68
C CYS A 67 16.67 19.04 -15.93
N PHE A 68 16.95 17.75 -15.79
CA PHE A 68 17.98 17.22 -14.89
C PHE A 68 18.82 16.14 -15.56
N SER A 69 19.80 15.59 -14.84
CA SER A 69 20.52 14.40 -15.28
C SER A 69 19.55 13.23 -15.44
N LYS A 70 19.36 12.77 -16.68
CA LYS A 70 18.48 11.64 -17.03
C LYS A 70 18.77 10.40 -16.16
N ALA A 71 20.04 10.02 -16.05
CA ALA A 71 20.45 8.85 -15.28
C ALA A 71 20.07 8.97 -13.79
N HIS A 72 20.18 10.18 -13.22
CA HIS A 72 19.85 10.41 -11.82
C HIS A 72 18.33 10.36 -11.59
N VAL A 73 17.54 10.95 -12.50
CA VAL A 73 16.08 10.92 -12.43
C VAL A 73 15.55 9.50 -12.62
N GLU A 74 16.09 8.73 -13.56
CA GLU A 74 15.72 7.32 -13.79
C GLU A 74 16.01 6.48 -12.54
N HIS A 75 17.18 6.65 -11.94
CA HIS A 75 17.53 5.98 -10.69
C HIS A 75 16.52 6.27 -9.58
N LEU A 76 16.18 7.54 -9.34
CA LEU A 76 15.20 7.93 -8.31
C LEU A 76 13.79 7.41 -8.64
N ALA A 77 13.38 7.47 -9.91
CA ALA A 77 12.08 6.96 -10.35
C ALA A 77 11.96 5.45 -10.13
N ASP A 78 13.03 4.69 -10.37
CA ASP A 78 13.08 3.24 -10.13
C ASP A 78 13.03 2.90 -8.64
N ARG A 79 13.71 3.68 -7.78
CA ARG A 79 13.56 3.54 -6.33
C ARG A 79 12.11 3.76 -5.90
N VAL A 80 11.43 4.78 -6.47
CA VAL A 80 10.02 5.06 -6.14
C VAL A 80 9.14 3.91 -6.61
N ARG A 81 9.39 3.41 -7.83
CA ARG A 81 8.67 2.28 -8.41
C ARG A 81 8.78 1.02 -7.53
N ALA A 82 9.96 0.67 -7.04
CA ALA A 82 10.16 -0.50 -6.18
C ALA A 82 9.26 -0.46 -4.93
N LEU A 83 9.19 0.69 -4.26
CA LEU A 83 8.27 0.90 -3.14
C LEU A 83 6.80 0.80 -3.57
N GLN A 84 6.46 1.40 -4.71
CA GLN A 84 5.10 1.34 -5.25
C GLN A 84 4.65 -0.08 -5.61
N ASP A 85 5.54 -0.94 -6.06
CA ASP A 85 5.22 -2.32 -6.42
C ASP A 85 4.76 -3.10 -5.17
N VAL A 86 5.44 -2.93 -4.04
CA VAL A 86 5.03 -3.52 -2.75
C VAL A 86 3.70 -2.95 -2.27
N LEU A 87 3.57 -1.61 -2.26
CA LEU A 87 2.32 -0.94 -1.87
C LEU A 87 1.14 -1.30 -2.80
N GLY A 88 1.42 -1.54 -4.08
CA GLY A 88 0.44 -2.01 -5.06
C GLY A 88 -0.11 -3.37 -4.69
N ARG A 89 0.76 -4.33 -4.37
CA ARG A 89 0.35 -5.67 -3.93
C ARG A 89 -0.44 -5.63 -2.62
N ILE A 90 -0.07 -4.77 -1.67
CA ILE A 90 -0.85 -4.54 -0.43
C ILE A 90 -2.25 -4.05 -0.80
N HIS A 91 -2.36 -3.04 -1.67
CA HIS A 91 -3.64 -2.48 -2.06
C HIS A 91 -4.54 -3.51 -2.77
N ASP A 92 -3.98 -4.31 -3.67
CA ASP A 92 -4.73 -5.37 -4.38
C ASP A 92 -5.29 -6.40 -3.39
N LEU A 93 -4.51 -6.79 -2.38
CA LEU A 93 -4.99 -7.66 -1.30
C LEU A 93 -6.04 -6.97 -0.43
N ASP A 94 -5.89 -5.70 -0.09
CA ASP A 94 -6.89 -4.95 0.69
C ASP A 94 -8.24 -4.89 -0.05
N VAL A 95 -8.21 -4.68 -1.38
CA VAL A 95 -9.42 -4.72 -2.23
C VAL A 95 -10.01 -6.13 -2.25
N LEU A 96 -9.19 -7.16 -2.48
CA LEU A 96 -9.64 -8.56 -2.51
C LEU A 96 -10.26 -8.99 -1.19
N ILE A 97 -9.57 -8.74 -0.06
CA ILE A 97 -10.05 -9.07 1.28
C ILE A 97 -11.38 -8.40 1.57
N ARG A 98 -11.56 -7.13 1.17
CA ARG A 98 -12.85 -6.43 1.30
C ARG A 98 -13.95 -7.13 0.51
N LEU A 99 -13.68 -7.56 -0.74
CA LEU A 99 -14.65 -8.31 -1.55
C LEU A 99 -15.01 -9.65 -0.90
N LEU A 100 -14.01 -10.38 -0.39
CA LEU A 100 -14.21 -11.65 0.32
C LEU A 100 -15.06 -11.46 1.60
N LYS A 101 -14.78 -10.42 2.39
CA LYS A 101 -15.55 -10.07 3.60
C LYS A 101 -17.01 -9.75 3.27
N ASN A 102 -17.25 -9.01 2.19
CA ASN A 102 -18.60 -8.68 1.74
C ASN A 102 -19.34 -9.94 1.28
N ARG A 103 -18.67 -10.81 0.52
CA ARG A 103 -19.26 -12.07 0.06
C ARG A 103 -19.56 -13.01 1.21
N ALA A 104 -18.66 -13.14 2.17
CA ALA A 104 -18.86 -13.96 3.37
C ALA A 104 -20.07 -13.48 4.18
N GLY A 105 -20.21 -12.16 4.38
CA GLY A 105 -21.35 -11.59 5.09
C GLY A 105 -22.71 -11.80 4.40
N GLN A 106 -22.74 -11.96 3.07
CA GLN A 106 -23.96 -12.32 2.34
C GLN A 106 -24.32 -13.82 2.48
N LEU A 107 -23.33 -14.68 2.70
CA LEU A 107 -23.50 -16.13 2.77
C LEU A 107 -23.78 -16.61 4.20
N ASP A 108 -23.12 -16.02 5.19
CA ASP A 108 -23.32 -16.35 6.60
C ASP A 108 -22.91 -15.17 7.50
N GLY A 109 -23.90 -14.36 7.86
CA GLY A 109 -23.72 -13.23 8.78
C GLY A 109 -23.52 -13.67 10.24
N ALA A 110 -23.99 -14.87 10.63
CA ALA A 110 -24.04 -15.30 12.03
C ALA A 110 -22.64 -15.63 12.58
N HIS A 111 -21.76 -16.21 11.75
CA HIS A 111 -20.43 -16.65 12.18
C HIS A 111 -19.28 -15.78 11.62
N LYS A 112 -19.59 -14.68 10.93
CA LYS A 112 -18.61 -13.81 10.26
C LYS A 112 -17.51 -13.35 11.20
N GLU A 113 -17.87 -12.88 12.40
CA GLU A 113 -16.93 -12.28 13.35
C GLU A 113 -15.96 -13.32 13.92
N GLN A 114 -16.48 -14.46 14.38
CA GLN A 114 -15.67 -15.56 14.94
C GLN A 114 -14.64 -16.10 13.94
N VAL A 115 -15.01 -16.16 12.66
CA VAL A 115 -14.09 -16.63 11.63
C VAL A 115 -13.07 -15.56 11.22
N LEU A 116 -13.46 -14.29 11.21
CA LEU A 116 -12.52 -13.18 10.98
C LEU A 116 -11.47 -13.08 12.08
N GLU A 117 -11.90 -13.24 13.33
CA GLU A 117 -11.01 -13.23 14.49
C GLU A 117 -9.99 -14.37 14.43
N MET A 118 -10.42 -15.58 14.04
CA MET A 118 -9.51 -16.70 13.85
C MET A 118 -8.62 -16.54 12.61
N ALA A 119 -9.12 -15.98 11.50
CA ALA A 119 -8.32 -15.71 10.31
C ALA A 119 -7.20 -14.68 10.57
N ALA A 120 -7.41 -13.79 11.55
CA ALA A 120 -6.40 -12.85 12.03
C ALA A 120 -5.36 -13.50 12.96
N LYS A 121 -5.68 -14.64 13.61
CA LYS A 121 -4.73 -15.39 14.44
C LYS A 121 -3.74 -16.16 13.57
N GLN A 122 -2.45 -16.06 13.90
CA GLN A 122 -1.41 -16.94 13.36
C GLN A 122 -1.55 -18.32 14.02
N VAL A 123 -2.38 -19.17 13.41
CA VAL A 123 -2.57 -20.56 13.82
C VAL A 123 -2.16 -21.48 12.68
N GLU A 124 -1.58 -22.63 13.01
CA GLU A 124 -1.28 -23.68 12.05
C GLU A 124 -2.53 -24.08 11.25
N ASP A 125 -2.30 -24.53 10.01
CA ASP A 125 -3.36 -24.83 9.06
C ASP A 125 -4.30 -25.93 9.57
N GLU A 126 -3.77 -26.89 10.34
CA GLU A 126 -4.54 -28.00 10.93
C GLU A 126 -5.51 -27.54 12.03
N ASP A 127 -5.05 -26.71 12.96
CA ASP A 127 -5.86 -26.17 14.05
C ASP A 127 -6.93 -25.22 13.54
N ARG A 128 -6.60 -24.42 12.52
CA ARG A 128 -7.58 -23.61 11.79
C ARG A 128 -8.66 -24.48 11.16
N ASN A 129 -8.28 -25.55 10.46
CA ASN A 129 -9.23 -26.46 9.83
C ASN A 129 -10.11 -27.18 10.86
N ARG A 130 -9.55 -27.55 12.01
CA ARG A 130 -10.27 -28.17 13.12
C ARG A 130 -11.32 -27.23 13.70
N PHE A 131 -10.97 -25.96 13.95
CA PHE A 131 -11.89 -24.96 14.48
C PHE A 131 -13.00 -24.61 13.50
N LEU A 132 -12.64 -24.36 12.24
CA LEU A 132 -13.62 -24.08 11.20
C LEU A 132 -14.63 -25.23 11.04
N ARG A 133 -14.19 -26.50 11.14
CA ARG A 133 -15.09 -27.66 11.15
C ARG A 133 -16.08 -27.66 12.32
N LYS A 134 -15.71 -27.10 13.48
CA LYS A 134 -16.60 -26.99 14.66
C LYS A 134 -17.65 -25.89 14.51
N ILE A 135 -17.31 -24.76 13.87
CA ILE A 135 -18.27 -23.67 13.61
C ILE A 135 -19.32 -24.10 12.57
N PHE A 136 -18.88 -24.76 11.50
CA PHE A 136 -19.74 -25.11 10.38
C PHE A 136 -20.20 -26.57 10.48
N ASP A 137 -21.17 -26.88 11.34
CA ASP A 137 -21.61 -28.26 11.57
C ASP A 137 -22.72 -28.78 10.63
N ASP A 138 -23.08 -28.04 9.55
CA ASP A 138 -24.08 -28.47 8.56
C ASP A 138 -23.47 -28.72 7.14
N ARG A 139 -23.78 -29.87 6.50
CA ARG A 139 -22.91 -30.55 5.49
C ARG A 139 -22.80 -29.88 4.11
N ARG A 140 -23.79 -29.13 3.62
CA ARG A 140 -23.76 -28.55 2.25
C ARG A 140 -23.38 -27.08 2.19
N HIS A 141 -23.75 -26.28 3.21
CA HIS A 141 -23.24 -24.91 3.37
C HIS A 141 -21.74 -24.88 3.75
N ARG A 142 -21.25 -25.97 4.39
CA ARG A 142 -19.87 -26.19 4.83
C ARG A 142 -18.81 -25.86 3.78
N GLN A 143 -18.77 -26.55 2.64
CA GLN A 143 -17.55 -26.55 1.81
C GLN A 143 -17.23 -25.20 1.17
N HIS A 144 -18.22 -24.49 0.63
CA HIS A 144 -17.97 -23.22 -0.06
C HIS A 144 -17.62 -22.09 0.91
N ILE A 145 -18.27 -22.05 2.07
CA ILE A 145 -18.03 -21.03 3.09
C ILE A 145 -16.68 -21.26 3.77
N MET A 146 -16.34 -22.51 4.08
CA MET A 146 -15.04 -22.91 4.62
C MET A 146 -13.89 -22.53 3.68
N GLY A 147 -14.02 -22.85 2.39
CA GLY A 147 -13.01 -22.52 1.38
C GLY A 147 -12.80 -21.01 1.27
N LEU A 148 -13.89 -20.24 1.27
CA LEU A 148 -13.83 -18.78 1.25
C LEU A 148 -13.04 -18.22 2.45
N TYR A 149 -13.31 -18.72 3.65
CA TYR A 149 -12.63 -18.29 4.86
C TYR A 149 -11.16 -18.71 4.90
N GLN A 150 -10.82 -19.90 4.40
CA GLN A 150 -9.43 -20.34 4.26
C GLN A 150 -8.65 -19.44 3.30
N VAL A 151 -9.24 -19.10 2.14
CA VAL A 151 -8.63 -18.17 1.19
C VAL A 151 -8.44 -16.80 1.84
N MET A 152 -9.45 -16.28 2.54
CA MET A 152 -9.34 -14.98 3.22
C MET A 152 -8.23 -14.97 4.28
N ALA A 153 -8.12 -16.02 5.10
CA ALA A 153 -7.04 -16.15 6.08
C ALA A 153 -5.65 -16.19 5.43
N ALA A 154 -5.52 -16.93 4.32
CA ALA A 154 -4.28 -16.96 3.55
C ALA A 154 -3.90 -15.56 3.01
N LYS A 155 -4.89 -14.81 2.49
CA LYS A 155 -4.67 -13.46 1.96
C LYS A 155 -4.34 -12.43 3.04
N LEU A 156 -4.92 -12.54 4.23
CA LEU A 156 -4.54 -11.73 5.38
C LEU A 156 -3.08 -11.95 5.79
N ARG A 157 -2.60 -13.20 5.80
CA ARG A 157 -1.19 -13.51 6.08
C ARG A 157 -0.25 -13.00 5.00
N GLU A 158 -0.62 -13.18 3.73
CA GLU A 158 0.15 -12.64 2.60
C GLU A 158 0.28 -11.11 2.71
N ARG A 159 -0.81 -10.43 3.06
CA ARG A 159 -0.85 -8.98 3.25
C ARG A 159 0.01 -8.53 4.44
N ALA A 160 0.07 -9.30 5.53
CA ALA A 160 0.95 -9.03 6.66
C ALA A 160 2.44 -9.14 6.27
N LYS A 161 2.81 -10.17 5.49
CA LYS A 161 4.18 -10.33 4.96
C LYS A 161 4.58 -9.16 4.06
N LEU A 162 3.67 -8.73 3.19
CA LEU A 162 3.91 -7.56 2.33
C LEU A 162 4.09 -6.26 3.12
N TYR A 163 3.36 -6.10 4.23
CA TYR A 163 3.56 -4.94 5.09
C TYR A 163 4.97 -4.95 5.73
N ALA A 164 5.44 -6.10 6.22
CA ALA A 164 6.81 -6.23 6.72
C ALA A 164 7.85 -5.90 5.65
N GLN A 165 7.67 -6.42 4.43
CA GLN A 165 8.52 -6.09 3.28
C GLN A 165 8.51 -4.59 2.97
N TYR A 166 7.35 -3.95 3.05
CA TYR A 166 7.22 -2.50 2.85
C TYR A 166 8.03 -1.70 3.89
N GLU A 167 7.97 -2.08 5.18
CA GLU A 167 8.76 -1.41 6.22
C GLU A 167 10.27 -1.57 5.99
N GLU A 168 10.72 -2.75 5.54
CA GLU A 168 12.12 -2.99 5.17
C GLU A 168 12.58 -2.07 4.03
N VAL A 169 11.79 -2.02 2.94
CA VAL A 169 12.07 -1.14 1.79
C VAL A 169 12.07 0.33 2.21
N TRP A 170 11.11 0.75 3.03
CA TRP A 170 11.03 2.12 3.53
C TRP A 170 12.24 2.48 4.41
N THR A 171 12.66 1.58 5.30
CA THR A 171 13.84 1.78 6.15
C THR A 171 15.13 1.90 5.34
N GLU A 172 15.27 1.12 4.27
CA GLU A 172 16.39 1.28 3.31
C GLU A 172 16.35 2.65 2.63
N TRP A 173 15.16 3.07 2.19
CA TRP A 173 14.91 4.38 1.59
C TRP A 173 15.32 5.55 2.48
N GLU A 174 15.01 5.48 3.77
CA GLU A 174 15.40 6.48 4.75
C GLU A 174 16.92 6.52 4.93
N ARG A 175 17.57 5.35 5.04
CA ARG A 175 19.04 5.25 5.13
C ARG A 175 19.74 5.84 3.92
N GLU A 176 19.20 5.64 2.73
CA GLU A 176 19.73 6.21 1.49
C GLU A 176 19.30 7.67 1.26
N HIS A 177 18.47 8.24 2.12
CA HIS A 177 17.98 9.61 2.01
C HIS A 177 17.30 9.89 0.64
N VAL A 178 16.56 8.93 0.08
CA VAL A 178 16.00 9.03 -1.28
C VAL A 178 15.17 10.30 -1.49
N LEU A 179 14.31 10.65 -0.52
CA LEU A 179 13.51 11.88 -0.61
C LEU A 179 14.37 13.15 -0.56
N GLN A 180 15.51 13.12 0.14
CA GLN A 180 16.44 14.25 0.14
C GLN A 180 17.14 14.38 -1.21
N GLN A 181 17.55 13.27 -1.83
CA GLN A 181 18.12 13.28 -3.18
C GLN A 181 17.16 13.89 -4.22
N VAL A 182 15.85 13.62 -4.11
CA VAL A 182 14.83 14.27 -4.93
C VAL A 182 14.80 15.79 -4.71
N ARG A 183 14.87 16.25 -3.45
CA ARG A 183 14.88 17.68 -3.10
C ARG A 183 16.14 18.39 -3.62
N ASP A 184 17.24 17.66 -3.74
CA ASP A 184 18.56 18.19 -4.12
C ASP A 184 18.85 18.09 -5.64
N LEU A 185 17.87 17.67 -6.46
CA LEU A 185 18.04 17.63 -7.92
C LEU A 185 18.36 19.02 -8.49
N ARG A 186 19.46 19.10 -9.26
CA ARG A 186 19.99 20.34 -9.86
C ARG A 186 19.95 20.31 -11.37
#